data_AF-A0A7S0FVP6-F1
#
_entry.id   AF-A0A7S0FVP6-F1
#
_cell.length_a   1.000
_cell.length_b   1.000
_cell.length_c   1.000
_cell.angle_alpha   90.00
_cell.angle_beta   90.00
_cell.angle_gamma   90.00
#
_symmetry.space_group_name_H-M   'P 1'
#
loop_
_entity.id
_entity.type
_entity.pdbx_description
1 polymer ?
#
loop_
_entity_poly.entity_id
_entity_poly.type
_entity_poly.pdbx_seq_one_letter_code
_entity_poly.pdbx_strand_id
1 'polypeptide(L)'
;DTCHALGMKLKVYNTMRELSNHALELWALQALNETFVWRDGQGGGGDWLREHLRYGYSVAWATPVPSYGFFTQQIDMAIRVKAMSRWNNYYVEGLRQIMKDYGCDGIYLDEIAYDRVTMRRAKAVLGRAGLIDHHSDRGGFVNCPVANYMELLPFIDSLWYGEGFDYDGASPDHWLVEISGLPFGLPSDMLRYSGMTPFHFRGMLFASANRWQDNLGMKAGSSDAFDPRAIWALWGSFNISDSRMYGWWLTEEGGDVPVMPNSSEVKCTTYVRPGVGALVVLANFGAAQAVRLGYNWTLLGLEPTGWHLRAPVLRPMQPEGQTWTLDAPIAVPAPVKGSTASREGWLLLLERRNGYAEVVAEAREGPLLA
;
A
#
# COMPACT_ATOMS: atom_id res chain seq x y z
N ASP A 1 -13.10 -3.19 19.65
CA ASP A 1 -12.88 -2.64 21.00
C ASP A 1 -11.49 -2.03 21.20
N THR A 2 -10.44 -2.81 21.45
CA THR A 2 -9.09 -2.25 21.74
C THR A 2 -8.57 -1.34 20.63
N CYS A 3 -8.73 -1.73 19.36
CA CYS A 3 -8.34 -0.89 18.22
C CYS A 3 -9.06 0.47 18.25
N HIS A 4 -10.37 0.47 18.45
CA HIS A 4 -11.19 1.68 18.49
C HIS A 4 -10.88 2.57 19.70
N ALA A 5 -10.59 1.98 20.86
CA ALA A 5 -10.16 2.72 22.04
C ALA A 5 -8.82 3.47 21.82
N LEU A 6 -7.99 2.96 20.91
CA LEU A 6 -6.74 3.60 20.47
C LEU A 6 -6.92 4.50 19.24
N GLY A 7 -8.16 4.75 18.79
CA GLY A 7 -8.46 5.55 17.60
C GLY A 7 -8.10 4.89 16.26
N MET A 8 -7.85 3.58 16.26
CA MET A 8 -7.55 2.81 15.05
C MET A 8 -8.82 2.21 14.44
N LYS A 9 -8.85 2.14 13.12
CA LYS A 9 -9.85 1.39 12.36
C LYS A 9 -9.44 -0.07 12.21
N LEU A 10 -10.40 -0.98 12.22
CA LEU A 10 -10.21 -2.42 12.06
C LEU A 10 -10.82 -2.90 10.73
N LYS A 11 -10.01 -3.54 9.89
CA LYS A 11 -10.49 -4.24 8.68
C LYS A 11 -10.25 -5.74 8.85
N VAL A 12 -11.24 -6.54 8.49
CA VAL A 12 -11.13 -8.01 8.55
C VAL A 12 -10.80 -8.58 7.18
N TYR A 13 -9.91 -9.58 7.15
CA TYR A 13 -9.73 -10.40 5.95
C TYR A 13 -11.02 -11.19 5.69
N ASN A 14 -11.69 -10.92 4.57
CA ASN A 14 -12.94 -11.59 4.24
C ASN A 14 -13.09 -11.73 2.71
N THR A 15 -12.43 -12.75 2.17
CA THR A 15 -12.53 -13.12 0.75
C THR A 15 -13.54 -14.22 0.51
N MET A 16 -14.15 -14.22 -0.68
CA MET A 16 -15.04 -15.26 -1.15
C MET A 16 -14.29 -16.40 -1.88
N ARG A 17 -13.00 -16.20 -2.20
CA ARG A 17 -12.19 -17.09 -3.04
C ARG A 17 -11.94 -18.46 -2.40
N GLU A 18 -11.89 -18.51 -1.08
CA GLU A 18 -11.43 -19.64 -0.30
C GLU A 18 -12.39 -19.94 0.85
N LEU A 19 -12.60 -21.22 1.16
CA LEU A 19 -13.42 -21.68 2.26
C LEU A 19 -12.59 -22.61 3.14
N SER A 20 -12.48 -22.25 4.43
CA SER A 20 -11.82 -23.08 5.44
C SER A 20 -12.49 -24.45 5.55
N ASN A 21 -11.70 -25.50 5.80
CA ASN A 21 -12.24 -26.81 6.18
C ASN A 21 -12.92 -26.81 7.56
N HIS A 22 -12.76 -25.74 8.34
CA HIS A 22 -13.47 -25.52 9.60
C HIS A 22 -14.83 -24.81 9.43
N ALA A 23 -15.18 -24.38 8.22
CA ALA A 23 -16.46 -23.72 7.96
C ALA A 23 -17.64 -24.69 8.16
N LEU A 24 -18.62 -24.26 8.96
CA LEU A 24 -19.82 -25.08 9.26
C LEU A 24 -20.64 -25.36 8.00
N GLU A 25 -20.59 -24.44 7.04
CA GLU A 25 -21.38 -24.47 5.83
C GLU A 25 -20.80 -25.39 4.75
N LEU A 26 -19.58 -25.88 4.94
CA LEU A 26 -18.86 -26.73 3.98
C LEU A 26 -19.73 -27.89 3.47
N TRP A 27 -20.41 -28.60 4.39
CA TRP A 27 -21.26 -29.73 4.06
C TRP A 27 -22.54 -29.34 3.32
N ALA A 28 -23.15 -28.21 3.70
CA ALA A 28 -24.31 -27.69 3.00
C ALA A 28 -23.95 -27.31 1.56
N LEU A 29 -22.80 -26.66 1.36
CA LEU A 29 -22.34 -26.26 0.03
C LEU A 29 -21.97 -27.46 -0.84
N GLN A 30 -21.32 -28.47 -0.26
CA GLN A 30 -21.04 -29.73 -0.94
C GLN A 30 -22.33 -30.42 -1.38
N ALA A 31 -23.33 -30.52 -0.48
CA ALA A 31 -24.62 -31.14 -0.79
C ALA A 31 -25.39 -30.41 -1.90
N LEU A 32 -25.29 -29.08 -1.94
CA LEU A 32 -25.91 -28.25 -2.97
C LEU A 32 -25.12 -28.21 -4.29
N ASN A 33 -23.92 -28.82 -4.33
CA ASN A 33 -23.01 -28.82 -5.48
C ASN A 33 -22.62 -27.40 -5.93
N GLU A 34 -22.56 -26.45 -4.97
CA GLU A 34 -22.32 -25.03 -5.24
C GLU A 34 -20.86 -24.62 -5.02
N THR A 35 -20.06 -25.40 -4.28
CA THR A 35 -18.69 -25.04 -3.87
C THR A 35 -17.59 -25.35 -4.87
N PHE A 36 -17.85 -26.09 -5.94
CA PHE A 36 -16.75 -26.68 -6.71
C PHE A 36 -16.28 -25.78 -7.86
N VAL A 37 -15.15 -25.10 -7.66
CA VAL A 37 -14.35 -24.56 -8.76
C VAL A 37 -13.67 -25.73 -9.45
N TRP A 38 -14.08 -25.95 -10.69
CA TRP A 38 -13.64 -27.02 -11.57
C TRP A 38 -14.14 -28.40 -11.15
N ARG A 39 -15.09 -28.94 -11.93
CA ARG A 39 -15.63 -30.31 -11.79
C ARG A 39 -14.58 -31.44 -11.91
N ASP A 40 -13.29 -31.11 -12.03
CA ASP A 40 -12.18 -32.03 -12.28
C ASP A 40 -11.01 -31.86 -11.28
N GLY A 41 -11.23 -31.17 -10.15
CA GLY A 41 -10.22 -31.07 -9.10
C GLY A 41 -9.89 -32.46 -8.53
N GLN A 42 -8.62 -32.88 -8.64
CA GLN A 42 -8.16 -34.19 -8.17
C GLN A 42 -8.19 -34.34 -6.63
N GLY A 43 -8.58 -33.28 -5.90
CA GLY A 43 -8.41 -33.20 -4.46
C GLY A 43 -6.93 -33.06 -4.08
N GLY A 44 -6.60 -33.39 -2.83
CA GLY A 44 -5.22 -33.33 -2.32
C GLY A 44 -5.15 -32.61 -0.98
N GLY A 45 -4.06 -31.87 -0.75
CA GLY A 45 -3.85 -31.19 0.52
C GLY A 45 -3.57 -32.17 1.67
N GLY A 46 -3.80 -31.71 2.90
CA GLY A 46 -3.56 -32.50 4.11
C GLY A 46 -4.66 -33.53 4.40
N ASP A 47 -4.40 -34.37 5.39
CA ASP A 47 -5.12 -35.62 5.64
C ASP A 47 -6.64 -35.41 5.78
N TRP A 48 -7.07 -34.36 6.50
CA TRP A 48 -8.50 -34.07 6.67
C TRP A 48 -9.23 -33.91 5.33
N LEU A 49 -8.69 -33.13 4.40
CA LEU A 49 -9.31 -32.90 3.08
C LEU A 49 -9.37 -34.19 2.25
N ARG A 50 -8.33 -35.03 2.33
CA ARG A 50 -8.24 -36.30 1.60
C ARG A 50 -9.22 -37.34 2.13
N GLU A 51 -9.38 -37.41 3.45
CA GLU A 51 -10.28 -38.36 4.11
C GLU A 51 -11.75 -37.97 3.95
N HIS A 52 -12.06 -36.68 4.11
CA HIS A 52 -13.43 -36.18 4.27
C HIS A 52 -14.04 -35.67 2.95
N LEU A 53 -13.29 -34.90 2.16
CA LEU A 53 -13.80 -34.39 0.87
C LEU A 53 -13.45 -35.31 -0.30
N ARG A 54 -12.33 -36.05 -0.21
CA ARG A 54 -11.81 -37.04 -1.18
C ARG A 54 -11.46 -36.46 -2.56
N TYR A 55 -12.41 -35.90 -3.30
CA TYR A 55 -12.26 -35.39 -4.65
C TYR A 55 -13.24 -34.24 -4.96
N GLY A 56 -13.10 -33.61 -6.12
CA GLY A 56 -14.03 -32.59 -6.61
C GLY A 56 -13.72 -31.18 -6.12
N TYR A 57 -12.62 -30.98 -5.39
CA TYR A 57 -12.17 -29.67 -4.93
C TYR A 57 -10.74 -29.39 -5.39
N SER A 58 -10.36 -28.12 -5.32
CA SER A 58 -8.98 -27.65 -5.48
C SER A 58 -8.50 -27.05 -4.17
N VAL A 59 -7.29 -27.41 -3.75
CA VAL A 59 -6.65 -26.83 -2.57
C VAL A 59 -6.38 -25.34 -2.76
N ALA A 60 -6.44 -24.60 -1.67
CA ALA A 60 -6.14 -23.19 -1.59
C ALA A 60 -5.15 -22.93 -0.45
N TRP A 61 -5.15 -21.73 0.12
CA TRP A 61 -4.26 -21.38 1.23
C TRP A 61 -4.35 -22.36 2.42
N ALA A 62 -3.22 -22.60 3.09
CA ALA A 62 -3.16 -23.41 4.30
C ALA A 62 -2.39 -22.66 5.39
N THR A 63 -3.01 -22.53 6.58
CA THR A 63 -2.44 -21.81 7.71
C THR A 63 -2.31 -22.72 8.92
N PRO A 64 -1.12 -22.86 9.52
CA PRO A 64 -0.99 -23.46 10.84
C PRO A 64 -1.78 -22.61 11.85
N VAL A 65 -2.72 -23.22 12.53
CA VAL A 65 -3.46 -22.59 13.62
C VAL A 65 -2.91 -23.07 14.97
N PRO A 66 -2.88 -22.21 16.01
CA PRO A 66 -2.43 -22.60 17.34
C PRO A 66 -3.21 -23.80 17.87
N SER A 67 -2.57 -24.56 18.77
CA SER A 67 -3.20 -25.73 19.40
C SER A 67 -4.50 -25.31 20.08
N TYR A 68 -5.62 -25.94 19.69
CA TYR A 68 -6.90 -25.79 20.36
C TYR A 68 -7.36 -27.17 20.87
N GLY A 69 -7.52 -27.29 22.19
CA GLY A 69 -7.85 -28.57 22.83
C GLY A 69 -6.71 -29.60 22.79
N PHE A 70 -7.04 -30.85 22.48
CA PHE A 70 -6.09 -31.97 22.53
C PHE A 70 -5.15 -32.08 21.32
N PHE A 71 -5.36 -31.29 20.27
CA PHE A 71 -4.57 -31.37 19.05
C PHE A 71 -3.44 -30.32 19.09
N THR A 72 -2.20 -30.81 19.07
CA THR A 72 -0.98 -30.02 19.29
C THR A 72 -0.65 -29.05 18.15
N GLN A 73 -1.19 -29.29 16.96
CA GLN A 73 -1.09 -28.39 15.81
C GLN A 73 -2.24 -28.70 14.85
N GLN A 74 -3.08 -27.71 14.58
CA GLN A 74 -4.10 -27.82 13.55
C GLN A 74 -3.65 -27.01 12.34
N ILE A 75 -4.08 -27.42 11.16
CA ILE A 75 -3.87 -26.66 9.92
C ILE A 75 -5.24 -26.35 9.37
N ASP A 76 -5.57 -25.07 9.27
CA ASP A 76 -6.69 -24.61 8.48
C ASP A 76 -6.30 -24.79 7.01
N MET A 77 -7.05 -25.62 6.29
CA MET A 77 -6.79 -25.98 4.91
C MET A 77 -7.98 -25.52 4.08
N ALA A 78 -7.82 -24.39 3.41
CA ALA A 78 -8.88 -23.84 2.61
C ALA A 78 -9.02 -24.56 1.25
N ILE A 79 -10.23 -24.58 0.72
CA ILE A 79 -10.55 -25.01 -0.63
C ILE A 79 -11.03 -23.83 -1.46
N ARG A 80 -10.79 -23.86 -2.77
CA ARG A 80 -11.29 -22.81 -3.67
C ARG A 80 -12.81 -22.87 -3.79
N VAL A 81 -13.47 -21.71 -3.79
CA VAL A 81 -14.93 -21.61 -3.92
C VAL A 81 -15.35 -21.06 -5.27
N LYS A 82 -16.41 -21.64 -5.85
CA LYS A 82 -17.03 -21.12 -7.07
C LYS A 82 -17.82 -19.86 -6.77
N ALA A 83 -17.17 -18.73 -7.03
CA ALA A 83 -17.83 -17.44 -7.07
C ALA A 83 -18.89 -17.38 -8.17
N MET A 84 -19.68 -16.30 -8.18
CA MET A 84 -20.80 -16.09 -9.11
C MET A 84 -21.87 -17.18 -9.00
N SER A 85 -22.12 -17.62 -7.76
CA SER A 85 -23.15 -18.59 -7.38
C SER A 85 -24.03 -18.00 -6.26
N ARG A 86 -24.92 -18.80 -5.65
CA ARG A 86 -25.67 -18.34 -4.47
C ARG A 86 -24.75 -17.97 -3.31
N TRP A 87 -23.51 -18.44 -3.34
CA TRP A 87 -22.46 -18.08 -2.40
C TRP A 87 -22.24 -16.56 -2.32
N ASN A 88 -22.46 -15.82 -3.41
CA ASN A 88 -22.38 -14.35 -3.37
C ASN A 88 -23.43 -13.75 -2.42
N ASN A 89 -24.62 -14.36 -2.31
CA ASN A 89 -25.65 -13.92 -1.35
C ASN A 89 -25.24 -14.27 0.08
N TYR A 90 -24.71 -15.47 0.28
CA TYR A 90 -24.22 -15.91 1.58
C TYR A 90 -23.11 -14.99 2.09
N TYR A 91 -22.12 -14.68 1.25
CA TYR A 91 -21.03 -13.76 1.56
C TYR A 91 -21.53 -12.36 1.95
N VAL A 92 -22.46 -11.78 1.18
CA VAL A 92 -22.99 -10.44 1.49
C VAL A 92 -23.73 -10.43 2.82
N GLU A 93 -24.51 -11.47 3.12
CA GLU A 93 -25.23 -11.58 4.40
C GLU A 93 -24.28 -11.88 5.57
N GLY A 94 -23.29 -12.75 5.37
CA GLY A 94 -22.23 -13.01 6.34
C GLY A 94 -21.43 -11.76 6.66
N LEU A 95 -21.08 -10.97 5.64
CA LEU A 95 -20.46 -9.66 5.81
C LEU A 95 -21.37 -8.75 6.65
N ARG A 96 -22.67 -8.67 6.35
CA ARG A 96 -23.62 -7.86 7.12
C ARG A 96 -23.65 -8.27 8.60
N GLN A 97 -23.60 -9.58 8.85
CA GLN A 97 -23.58 -10.12 10.21
C GLN A 97 -22.26 -9.80 10.93
N ILE A 98 -21.11 -9.99 10.28
CA ILE A 98 -19.78 -9.65 10.84
C ILE A 98 -19.72 -8.17 11.22
N MET A 99 -20.14 -7.28 10.32
CA MET A 99 -20.12 -5.84 10.58
C MET A 99 -21.03 -5.46 11.75
N LYS A 100 -22.20 -6.11 11.87
CA LYS A 100 -23.14 -5.90 12.98
C LYS A 100 -22.59 -6.38 14.32
N ASP A 101 -21.97 -7.55 14.34
CA ASP A 101 -21.62 -8.23 15.59
C ASP A 101 -20.28 -7.77 16.15
N TYR A 102 -19.33 -7.40 15.28
CA TYR A 102 -17.96 -7.06 15.68
C TYR A 102 -17.60 -5.58 15.48
N GLY A 103 -18.46 -4.80 14.82
CA GLY A 103 -18.24 -3.37 14.64
C GLY A 103 -16.98 -3.03 13.83
N CYS A 104 -16.58 -3.88 12.88
CA CYS A 104 -15.42 -3.60 12.02
C CYS A 104 -15.65 -2.34 11.18
N ASP A 105 -14.59 -1.71 10.70
CA ASP A 105 -14.62 -0.50 9.86
C ASP A 105 -14.49 -0.82 8.37
N GLY A 106 -14.33 -2.08 8.00
CA GLY A 106 -14.13 -2.46 6.62
C GLY A 106 -13.59 -3.88 6.45
N ILE A 107 -13.18 -4.18 5.22
CA ILE A 107 -12.65 -5.47 4.82
C ILE A 107 -11.35 -5.33 4.04
N TYR A 108 -10.56 -6.39 4.09
CA TYR A 108 -9.39 -6.63 3.27
C TYR A 108 -9.69 -7.81 2.32
N LEU A 109 -9.45 -7.59 1.03
CA LEU A 109 -9.68 -8.55 -0.04
C LEU A 109 -8.34 -8.94 -0.67
N ASP A 110 -7.98 -10.22 -0.57
CA ASP A 110 -6.90 -10.83 -1.33
C ASP A 110 -7.48 -11.44 -2.60
N GLU A 111 -7.30 -10.72 -3.71
CA GLU A 111 -7.99 -10.92 -4.97
C GLU A 111 -9.52 -10.80 -4.85
N ILE A 112 -10.22 -10.65 -5.98
CA ILE A 112 -11.69 -10.57 -5.99
C ILE A 112 -12.25 -11.58 -6.99
N ALA A 113 -12.99 -12.56 -6.48
CA ALA A 113 -13.56 -13.63 -7.30
C ALA A 113 -14.95 -13.29 -7.89
N TYR A 114 -15.54 -12.15 -7.54
CA TYR A 114 -16.93 -11.81 -7.84
C TYR A 114 -17.07 -10.50 -8.61
N ASP A 115 -18.24 -10.32 -9.23
CA ASP A 115 -18.55 -9.21 -10.11
C ASP A 115 -18.82 -7.87 -9.40
N ARG A 116 -18.93 -6.82 -10.21
CA ARG A 116 -19.35 -5.49 -9.78
C ARG A 116 -20.68 -5.46 -9.01
N VAL A 117 -21.66 -6.31 -9.34
CA VAL A 117 -22.95 -6.32 -8.64
C VAL A 117 -22.75 -6.77 -7.19
N THR A 118 -21.95 -7.80 -6.99
CA THR A 118 -21.62 -8.31 -5.66
C THR A 118 -20.79 -7.30 -4.87
N MET A 119 -19.78 -6.68 -5.51
CA MET A 119 -18.99 -5.61 -4.88
C MET A 119 -19.85 -4.43 -4.44
N ARG A 120 -20.80 -4.00 -5.29
CA ARG A 120 -21.74 -2.93 -4.94
C ARG A 120 -22.60 -3.30 -3.73
N ARG A 121 -23.05 -4.55 -3.62
CA ARG A 121 -23.81 -5.05 -2.47
C ARG A 121 -22.96 -5.10 -1.21
N ALA A 122 -21.71 -5.57 -1.31
CA ALA A 122 -20.76 -5.55 -0.21
C ALA A 122 -20.51 -4.11 0.29
N LYS A 123 -20.24 -3.16 -0.59
CA LYS A 123 -20.09 -1.74 -0.23
C LYS A 123 -21.37 -1.14 0.38
N ALA A 124 -22.55 -1.56 -0.09
CA ALA A 124 -23.82 -1.12 0.50
C ALA A 124 -23.99 -1.64 1.94
N VAL A 125 -23.56 -2.86 2.24
CA VAL A 125 -23.55 -3.42 3.59
C VAL A 125 -22.55 -2.68 4.50
N LEU A 126 -21.36 -2.39 3.99
CA LEU A 126 -20.32 -1.64 4.71
C LEU A 126 -20.72 -0.17 4.96
N GLY A 127 -21.56 0.40 4.09
CA GLY A 127 -21.95 1.80 4.14
C GLY A 127 -20.84 2.75 3.69
N ARG A 128 -21.13 4.06 3.74
CA ARG A 128 -20.21 5.10 3.26
C ARG A 128 -18.89 5.18 4.05
N ALA A 129 -18.93 4.87 5.34
CA ALA A 129 -17.76 4.93 6.21
C ALA A 129 -16.90 3.65 6.13
N GLY A 130 -17.46 2.56 5.60
CA GLY A 130 -16.80 1.27 5.54
C GLY A 130 -15.76 1.20 4.43
N LEU A 131 -14.56 0.76 4.78
CA LEU A 131 -13.38 0.75 3.93
C LEU A 131 -13.18 -0.61 3.25
N ILE A 132 -12.66 -0.60 2.02
CA ILE A 132 -12.24 -1.80 1.30
C ILE A 132 -10.78 -1.62 0.88
N ASP A 133 -9.92 -2.49 1.39
CA ASP A 133 -8.56 -2.65 0.88
C ASP A 133 -8.53 -3.80 -0.10
N HIS A 134 -7.86 -3.61 -1.23
CA HIS A 134 -7.70 -4.64 -2.24
C HIS A 134 -6.23 -4.92 -2.51
N HIS A 135 -5.85 -6.18 -2.32
CA HIS A 135 -4.55 -6.73 -2.68
C HIS A 135 -4.68 -7.58 -3.92
N SER A 136 -3.67 -7.49 -4.78
CA SER A 136 -3.49 -8.41 -5.87
C SER A 136 -2.02 -8.52 -6.26
N ASP A 137 -1.65 -9.66 -6.82
CA ASP A 137 -0.30 -9.92 -7.30
C ASP A 137 -0.15 -9.76 -8.83
N ARG A 138 1.09 -9.64 -9.26
CA ARG A 138 1.46 -9.77 -10.67
C ARG A 138 2.06 -11.15 -10.93
N GLY A 139 1.38 -11.92 -11.77
CA GLY A 139 1.87 -13.19 -12.31
C GLY A 139 1.50 -14.44 -11.51
N GLY A 140 0.86 -14.32 -10.35
CA GLY A 140 0.28 -15.46 -9.64
C GLY A 140 -1.18 -15.67 -10.02
N PHE A 141 -2.02 -14.65 -9.83
CA PHE A 141 -3.44 -14.68 -10.16
C PHE A 141 -3.76 -13.97 -11.46
N VAL A 142 -3.18 -12.80 -11.69
CA VAL A 142 -3.45 -11.96 -12.85
C VAL A 142 -2.17 -11.33 -13.39
N ASN A 143 -2.12 -11.07 -14.69
CA ASN A 143 -0.94 -10.44 -15.31
C ASN A 143 -0.86 -8.92 -15.08
N CYS A 144 -2.02 -8.27 -14.91
CA CYS A 144 -2.16 -6.84 -14.70
C CYS A 144 -3.36 -6.57 -13.78
N PRO A 145 -3.13 -6.41 -12.46
CA PRO A 145 -4.20 -6.18 -11.47
C PRO A 145 -5.10 -5.01 -11.78
N VAL A 146 -4.54 -3.85 -12.13
CA VAL A 146 -5.31 -2.65 -12.45
C VAL A 146 -6.29 -2.89 -13.61
N ALA A 147 -5.86 -3.60 -14.65
CA ALA A 147 -6.71 -3.90 -15.80
C ALA A 147 -7.79 -4.92 -15.44
N ASN A 148 -7.44 -5.96 -14.66
CA ASN A 148 -8.38 -7.01 -14.27
C ASN A 148 -9.50 -6.49 -13.36
N TYR A 149 -9.19 -5.54 -12.47
CA TYR A 149 -10.09 -5.09 -11.42
C TYR A 149 -10.64 -3.67 -11.63
N MET A 150 -10.39 -3.06 -12.79
CA MET A 150 -10.75 -1.67 -13.10
C MET A 150 -12.23 -1.34 -12.82
N GLU A 151 -13.16 -2.26 -13.10
CA GLU A 151 -14.59 -2.04 -12.84
C GLU A 151 -14.98 -2.02 -11.35
N LEU A 152 -14.09 -2.52 -10.48
CA LEU A 152 -14.28 -2.62 -9.04
C LEU A 152 -13.60 -1.49 -8.27
N LEU A 153 -12.61 -0.82 -8.87
CA LEU A 153 -11.86 0.29 -8.26
C LEU A 153 -12.75 1.40 -7.67
N PRO A 154 -13.92 1.77 -8.25
CA PRO A 154 -14.80 2.77 -7.65
C PRO A 154 -15.39 2.40 -6.27
N PHE A 155 -15.24 1.15 -5.83
CA PHE A 155 -15.72 0.67 -4.52
C PHE A 155 -14.58 0.45 -3.51
N ILE A 156 -13.34 0.53 -3.97
CA ILE A 156 -12.12 0.29 -3.21
C ILE A 156 -11.63 1.62 -2.62
N ASP A 157 -11.03 1.58 -1.45
CA ASP A 157 -10.53 2.75 -0.73
C ASP A 157 -8.99 2.79 -0.67
N SER A 158 -8.33 1.64 -0.77
CA SER A 158 -6.88 1.57 -0.96
C SER A 158 -6.45 0.28 -1.65
N LEU A 159 -5.30 0.36 -2.33
CA LEU A 159 -4.68 -0.75 -3.03
C LEU A 159 -3.45 -1.24 -2.30
N TRP A 160 -3.12 -2.48 -2.59
CA TRP A 160 -1.88 -3.10 -2.21
C TRP A 160 -1.38 -3.90 -3.42
N TYR A 161 -0.88 -3.19 -4.42
CA TYR A 161 -0.40 -3.75 -5.69
C TYR A 161 1.12 -3.78 -5.72
N GLY A 162 1.68 -4.75 -5.00
CA GLY A 162 3.12 -4.86 -4.86
C GLY A 162 3.69 -6.26 -4.91
N GLU A 163 2.85 -7.30 -4.78
CA GLU A 163 3.31 -8.69 -4.86
C GLU A 163 3.63 -9.06 -6.31
N GLY A 164 4.81 -9.65 -6.55
CA GLY A 164 5.24 -10.08 -7.89
C GLY A 164 5.62 -8.96 -8.87
N PHE A 165 5.56 -7.69 -8.44
CA PHE A 165 5.99 -6.56 -9.27
C PHE A 165 7.52 -6.40 -9.28
N ASP A 166 8.10 -6.24 -10.47
CA ASP A 166 9.51 -5.90 -10.64
C ASP A 166 9.73 -4.39 -10.50
N TYR A 167 9.97 -3.94 -9.26
CA TYR A 167 10.29 -2.55 -8.98
C TYR A 167 11.64 -2.09 -9.55
N ASP A 168 12.59 -3.03 -9.72
CA ASP A 168 13.95 -2.77 -10.18
C ASP A 168 13.99 -2.44 -11.68
N GLY A 169 13.19 -3.15 -12.47
CA GLY A 169 13.04 -2.99 -13.91
C GLY A 169 11.94 -2.01 -14.34
N ALA A 170 11.00 -1.68 -13.47
CA ALA A 170 9.87 -0.80 -13.81
C ALA A 170 10.31 0.63 -14.18
N SER A 171 9.79 1.13 -15.30
CA SER A 171 9.89 2.54 -15.71
C SER A 171 9.01 3.44 -14.83
N PRO A 172 9.25 4.76 -14.79
CA PRO A 172 8.37 5.70 -14.10
C PRO A 172 6.89 5.57 -14.51
N ASP A 173 6.64 5.34 -15.80
CA ASP A 173 5.28 5.18 -16.34
C ASP A 173 4.62 3.88 -15.84
N HIS A 174 5.37 2.78 -15.76
CA HIS A 174 4.87 1.52 -15.20
C HIS A 174 4.48 1.71 -13.74
N TRP A 175 5.33 2.38 -12.95
CA TRP A 175 5.01 2.72 -11.57
C TRP A 175 3.71 3.53 -11.47
N LEU A 176 3.54 4.54 -12.34
CA LEU A 176 2.34 5.36 -12.36
C LEU A 176 1.09 4.55 -12.71
N VAL A 177 1.12 3.78 -13.80
CA VAL A 177 -0.08 3.18 -14.39
C VAL A 177 -0.49 1.87 -13.69
N GLU A 178 0.45 1.02 -13.30
CA GLU A 178 0.15 -0.33 -12.80
C GLU A 178 0.35 -0.52 -11.29
N ILE A 179 1.28 0.22 -10.67
CA ILE A 179 1.66 0.04 -9.25
C ILE A 179 0.96 1.04 -8.34
N SER A 180 0.87 2.31 -8.75
CA SER A 180 0.52 3.42 -7.85
C SER A 180 -0.95 3.51 -7.46
N GLY A 181 -1.87 3.09 -8.34
CA GLY A 181 -3.31 3.35 -8.18
C GLY A 181 -3.76 4.81 -8.42
N LEU A 182 -2.83 5.76 -8.51
CA LEU A 182 -3.12 7.19 -8.60
C LEU A 182 -3.99 7.60 -9.80
N PRO A 183 -3.84 7.02 -11.01
CA PRO A 183 -4.74 7.34 -12.13
C PRO A 183 -6.22 7.08 -11.83
N PHE A 184 -6.50 6.22 -10.85
CA PHE A 184 -7.84 5.85 -10.42
C PHE A 184 -8.26 6.54 -9.11
N GLY A 185 -7.45 7.48 -8.61
CA GLY A 185 -7.70 8.20 -7.36
C GLY A 185 -7.50 7.34 -6.11
N LEU A 186 -6.75 6.24 -6.22
CA LEU A 186 -6.52 5.31 -5.11
C LEU A 186 -5.07 5.38 -4.63
N PRO A 187 -4.82 5.41 -3.31
CA PRO A 187 -3.49 5.16 -2.78
C PRO A 187 -3.15 3.67 -2.91
N SER A 188 -1.85 3.36 -3.01
CA SER A 188 -1.36 1.99 -3.06
C SER A 188 -0.16 1.84 -2.12
N ASP A 189 -0.07 0.74 -1.39
CA ASP A 189 1.11 0.36 -0.62
C ASP A 189 2.06 -0.53 -1.43
N MET A 190 3.36 -0.31 -1.26
CA MET A 190 4.38 -1.23 -1.78
C MET A 190 4.48 -2.47 -0.90
N LEU A 191 4.81 -3.61 -1.51
CA LEU A 191 5.03 -4.86 -0.80
C LEU A 191 6.47 -5.33 -0.88
N ARG A 192 7.04 -5.75 0.26
CA ARG A 192 8.34 -6.42 0.30
C ARG A 192 8.26 -7.89 -0.10
N TYR A 193 9.28 -8.34 -0.83
CA TYR A 193 9.60 -9.75 -1.05
C TYR A 193 11.11 -9.97 -0.88
N SER A 194 11.53 -11.24 -0.82
CA SER A 194 12.94 -11.59 -0.60
C SER A 194 13.83 -11.08 -1.73
N GLY A 195 14.95 -10.43 -1.39
CA GLY A 195 15.92 -9.89 -2.36
C GLY A 195 15.47 -8.60 -3.05
N MET A 196 14.35 -8.00 -2.65
CA MET A 196 13.85 -6.75 -3.21
C MET A 196 14.72 -5.54 -2.80
N THR A 197 14.81 -4.54 -3.68
CA THR A 197 15.28 -3.19 -3.33
C THR A 197 14.13 -2.38 -2.67
N PRO A 198 14.34 -1.67 -1.54
CA PRO A 198 13.25 -0.99 -0.83
C PRO A 198 12.54 0.15 -1.59
N PHE A 199 13.23 0.81 -2.51
CA PHE A 199 12.68 1.87 -3.39
C PHE A 199 11.82 2.95 -2.73
N HIS A 200 12.16 3.36 -1.51
CA HIS A 200 11.39 4.35 -0.73
C HIS A 200 11.14 5.65 -1.49
N PHE A 201 12.12 6.13 -2.24
CA PHE A 201 12.01 7.41 -2.94
C PHE A 201 11.13 7.28 -4.18
N ARG A 202 11.24 6.14 -4.90
CA ARG A 202 10.32 5.85 -6.02
C ARG A 202 8.89 5.69 -5.55
N GLY A 203 8.64 4.96 -4.46
CA GLY A 203 7.31 4.87 -3.86
C GLY A 203 6.74 6.23 -3.49
N MET A 204 7.55 7.09 -2.86
CA MET A 204 7.15 8.44 -2.46
C MET A 204 6.83 9.39 -3.62
N LEU A 205 7.33 9.14 -4.83
CA LEU A 205 6.88 9.89 -6.02
C LEU A 205 5.38 9.72 -6.26
N PHE A 206 4.81 8.61 -5.79
CA PHE A 206 3.42 8.22 -5.98
C PHE A 206 2.63 8.12 -4.67
N ALA A 207 3.07 8.84 -3.63
CA ALA A 207 2.46 8.82 -2.29
C ALA A 207 2.36 7.43 -1.66
N SER A 208 3.29 6.53 -2.00
CA SER A 208 3.35 5.16 -1.52
C SER A 208 4.51 4.95 -0.56
N ALA A 209 4.29 4.13 0.46
CA ALA A 209 5.30 3.62 1.38
C ALA A 209 5.31 2.09 1.34
N ASN A 210 6.39 1.49 1.82
CA ASN A 210 6.43 0.05 2.08
C ASN A 210 5.40 -0.32 3.15
N ARG A 211 4.60 -1.35 2.90
CA ARG A 211 3.64 -1.86 3.89
C ARG A 211 4.39 -2.41 5.10
N TRP A 212 3.97 -2.01 6.29
CA TRP A 212 4.53 -2.55 7.53
C TRP A 212 4.18 -4.03 7.64
N GLN A 213 5.19 -4.87 7.88
CA GLN A 213 5.04 -6.29 8.09
C GLN A 213 5.77 -6.68 9.38
N ASP A 214 5.03 -6.64 10.48
CA ASP A 214 5.48 -7.21 11.76
C ASP A 214 5.63 -8.73 11.60
N ASN A 215 6.66 -9.33 12.19
CA ASN A 215 6.90 -10.79 12.19
C ASN A 215 7.42 -11.49 10.91
N LEU A 216 8.42 -10.92 10.23
CA LEU A 216 9.56 -11.74 9.75
C LEU A 216 10.68 -11.83 10.82
N GLY A 217 10.29 -11.94 12.10
CA GLY A 217 11.21 -12.14 13.24
C GLY A 217 11.95 -10.91 13.74
N MET A 218 11.53 -9.69 13.39
CA MET A 218 12.22 -8.45 13.71
C MET A 218 11.48 -7.65 14.78
N LYS A 219 12.15 -7.33 15.90
CA LYS A 219 11.60 -6.51 16.99
C LYS A 219 11.46 -5.06 16.56
N ALA A 220 10.45 -4.35 17.09
CA ALA A 220 10.37 -2.89 16.99
C ALA A 220 11.71 -2.24 17.40
N GLY A 221 12.39 -1.59 16.43
CA GLY A 221 13.71 -0.98 16.61
C GLY A 221 14.84 -1.66 15.83
N SER A 222 14.58 -2.79 15.16
CA SER A 222 15.51 -3.38 14.17
C SER A 222 15.67 -2.49 12.94
N SER A 223 16.86 -2.49 12.33
CA SER A 223 17.15 -1.80 11.07
C SER A 223 16.57 -2.54 9.86
N ASP A 224 15.25 -2.72 9.83
CA ASP A 224 14.55 -3.26 8.67
C ASP A 224 14.57 -2.22 7.54
N ALA A 225 15.26 -2.55 6.45
CA ALA A 225 15.39 -1.68 5.28
C ALA A 225 14.06 -1.25 4.66
N PHE A 226 12.96 -1.93 4.96
CA PHE A 226 11.62 -1.64 4.45
C PHE A 226 10.72 -0.91 5.46
N ASP A 227 11.24 -0.51 6.63
CA ASP A 227 10.47 0.17 7.67
C ASP A 227 9.91 1.54 7.21
N PRO A 228 8.57 1.70 7.09
CA PRO A 228 7.93 2.95 6.67
C PRO A 228 7.73 3.97 7.79
N ARG A 229 7.99 3.65 9.07
CA ARG A 229 7.57 4.50 10.19
C ARG A 229 8.20 5.88 10.16
N ALA A 230 9.45 6.00 9.67
CA ALA A 230 10.09 7.29 9.48
C ALA A 230 9.39 8.15 8.40
N ILE A 231 8.86 7.52 7.34
CA ILE A 231 8.05 8.18 6.31
C ILE A 231 6.74 8.67 6.94
N TRP A 232 6.05 7.82 7.71
CA TRP A 232 4.81 8.20 8.38
C TRP A 232 5.00 9.35 9.38
N ALA A 233 6.10 9.33 10.14
CA ALA A 233 6.45 10.43 11.04
C ALA A 233 6.75 11.73 10.28
N LEU A 234 7.43 11.64 9.12
CA LEU A 234 7.62 12.79 8.23
C LEU A 234 6.28 13.32 7.73
N TRP A 235 5.38 12.45 7.25
CA TRP A 235 4.05 12.83 6.80
C TRP A 235 3.25 13.58 7.87
N GLY A 236 3.26 13.07 9.12
CA GLY A 236 2.59 13.71 10.24
C GLY A 236 3.24 15.04 10.64
N SER A 237 4.57 15.12 10.68
CA SER A 237 5.27 16.36 11.04
C SER A 237 5.19 17.45 9.96
N PHE A 238 5.18 17.06 8.68
CA PHE A 238 4.96 17.96 7.55
C PHE A 238 3.48 18.33 7.38
N ASN A 239 2.57 17.58 7.98
CA ASN A 239 1.12 17.67 7.78
C ASN A 239 0.74 17.48 6.29
N ILE A 240 1.15 16.34 5.74
CA ILE A 240 1.01 16.05 4.29
C ILE A 240 -0.46 16.03 3.83
N SER A 241 -1.42 15.75 4.72
CA SER A 241 -2.85 15.76 4.40
C SER A 241 -3.36 17.13 3.96
N ASP A 242 -2.72 18.21 4.41
CA ASP A 242 -3.06 19.59 4.04
C ASP A 242 -2.20 20.12 2.88
N SER A 243 -1.51 19.21 2.17
CA SER A 243 -0.68 19.56 1.03
C SER A 243 -1.36 19.25 -0.30
N ARG A 244 -0.98 19.97 -1.34
CA ARG A 244 -1.32 19.62 -2.72
C ARG A 244 -0.15 18.89 -3.37
N MET A 245 -0.41 17.67 -3.86
CA MET A 245 0.57 16.88 -4.60
C MET A 245 0.64 17.34 -6.07
N TYR A 246 1.86 17.52 -6.56
CA TYR A 246 2.19 17.79 -7.96
C TYR A 246 3.15 16.70 -8.44
N GLY A 247 2.62 15.77 -9.23
CA GLY A 247 3.41 14.68 -9.81
C GLY A 247 4.21 15.15 -11.02
N TRP A 248 5.36 14.50 -11.25
CA TRP A 248 6.22 14.77 -12.41
C TRP A 248 5.47 14.60 -13.75
N TRP A 249 4.48 13.71 -13.81
CA TRP A 249 3.72 13.42 -15.03
C TRP A 249 2.86 14.58 -15.52
N LEU A 250 2.59 15.58 -14.66
CA LEU A 250 1.86 16.78 -15.08
C LEU A 250 2.56 17.52 -16.23
N THR A 251 3.90 17.46 -16.32
CA THR A 251 4.63 18.07 -17.43
C THR A 251 4.39 17.34 -18.76
N GLU A 252 4.18 16.03 -18.72
CA GLU A 252 3.84 15.23 -19.91
C GLU A 252 2.43 15.57 -20.42
N GLU A 253 1.55 16.03 -19.52
CA GLU A 253 0.19 16.50 -19.83
C GLU A 253 0.14 18.00 -20.23
N GLY A 254 1.30 18.66 -20.32
CA GLY A 254 1.41 20.10 -20.64
C GLY A 254 1.14 21.04 -19.46
N GLY A 255 1.10 20.52 -18.23
CA GLY A 255 1.00 21.30 -17.01
C GLY A 255 2.35 21.73 -16.44
N ASP A 256 2.32 22.69 -15.51
CA ASP A 256 3.51 23.14 -14.77
C ASP A 256 3.67 22.41 -13.44
N VAL A 257 4.92 22.27 -12.98
CA VAL A 257 5.26 21.69 -11.68
C VAL A 257 5.99 22.69 -10.77
N PRO A 258 5.84 22.62 -9.44
CA PRO A 258 6.47 23.56 -8.51
C PRO A 258 8.00 23.45 -8.47
N VAL A 259 8.54 22.23 -8.61
CA VAL A 259 9.97 21.95 -8.58
C VAL A 259 10.32 20.96 -9.69
N MET A 260 11.33 21.27 -10.49
CA MET A 260 11.74 20.46 -11.63
C MET A 260 13.26 20.25 -11.67
N PRO A 261 13.76 19.01 -11.65
CA PRO A 261 15.18 18.73 -11.85
C PRO A 261 15.56 18.94 -13.31
N ASN A 262 16.83 19.30 -13.55
CA ASN A 262 17.37 19.47 -14.90
C ASN A 262 17.77 18.14 -15.59
N SER A 263 17.16 17.01 -15.21
CA SER A 263 17.41 15.68 -15.76
C SER A 263 16.09 14.92 -15.91
N SER A 264 15.89 14.28 -17.05
CA SER A 264 14.69 13.46 -17.31
C SER A 264 14.70 12.10 -16.61
N GLU A 265 15.88 11.63 -16.18
CA GLU A 265 16.07 10.36 -15.47
C GLU A 265 15.80 10.46 -13.96
N VAL A 266 15.81 11.67 -13.41
CA VAL A 266 15.45 11.95 -12.01
C VAL A 266 14.06 12.55 -12.00
N LYS A 267 13.09 11.80 -11.49
CA LYS A 267 11.71 12.26 -11.39
C LYS A 267 11.49 13.01 -10.08
N CYS A 268 10.57 13.97 -10.11
CA CYS A 268 10.29 14.85 -8.98
C CYS A 268 8.79 15.01 -8.74
N THR A 269 8.34 14.65 -7.54
CA THR A 269 6.98 14.94 -7.07
C THR A 269 7.08 15.91 -5.90
N THR A 270 6.24 16.95 -5.90
CA THR A 270 6.25 17.97 -4.84
C THR A 270 4.90 18.01 -4.12
N TYR A 271 4.94 17.97 -2.79
CA TYR A 271 3.80 18.19 -1.92
C TYR A 271 3.89 19.61 -1.37
N VAL A 272 3.02 20.50 -1.83
CA VAL A 272 3.08 21.94 -1.53
C VAL A 272 2.11 22.29 -0.43
N ARG A 273 2.59 23.02 0.58
CA ARG A 273 1.77 23.75 1.55
C ARG A 273 2.01 25.25 1.34
N PRO A 274 1.13 25.95 0.60
CA PRO A 274 1.33 27.36 0.26
C PRO A 274 1.62 28.21 1.51
N GLY A 275 2.61 29.11 1.40
CA GLY A 275 3.07 29.96 2.51
C GLY A 275 3.90 29.25 3.60
N VAL A 276 3.87 27.92 3.70
CA VAL A 276 4.56 27.15 4.75
C VAL A 276 5.85 26.51 4.23
N GLY A 277 5.79 25.83 3.08
CA GLY A 277 6.92 25.11 2.51
C GLY A 277 6.48 23.98 1.59
N ALA A 278 7.42 23.11 1.22
CA ALA A 278 7.12 21.94 0.39
C ALA A 278 7.95 20.73 0.80
N LEU A 279 7.40 19.53 0.60
CA LEU A 279 8.14 18.28 0.58
C LEU A 279 8.42 17.91 -0.88
N VAL A 280 9.69 17.92 -1.25
CA VAL A 280 10.19 17.59 -2.59
C VAL A 280 10.75 16.18 -2.56
N VAL A 281 10.22 15.31 -3.42
CA VAL A 281 10.67 13.93 -3.57
C VAL A 281 11.47 13.83 -4.86
N LEU A 282 12.73 13.40 -4.77
CA LEU A 282 13.56 13.07 -5.92
C LEU A 282 13.79 11.57 -5.96
N ALA A 283 13.60 10.93 -7.11
CA ALA A 283 14.01 9.54 -7.31
C ALA A 283 14.62 9.31 -8.70
N ASN A 284 15.69 8.54 -8.74
CA ASN A 284 16.52 8.29 -9.90
C ASN A 284 16.17 6.96 -10.57
N PHE A 285 16.01 7.02 -11.89
CA PHE A 285 15.76 5.88 -12.77
C PHE A 285 16.94 5.54 -13.68
N GLY A 286 17.99 6.36 -13.69
CA GLY A 286 19.19 6.19 -14.50
C GLY A 286 20.46 6.03 -13.69
N ALA A 287 21.57 6.55 -14.25
CA ALA A 287 22.88 6.50 -13.60
C ALA A 287 23.00 7.54 -12.47
N ALA A 288 24.00 7.34 -11.60
CA ALA A 288 24.30 8.28 -10.53
C ALA A 288 24.71 9.63 -11.14
N GLN A 289 24.09 10.71 -10.70
CA GLN A 289 24.26 12.03 -11.32
C GLN A 289 24.02 13.16 -10.31
N ALA A 290 24.45 14.37 -10.66
CA ALA A 290 24.14 15.57 -9.90
C ALA A 290 23.10 16.42 -10.63
N VAL A 291 22.03 16.82 -9.94
CA VAL A 291 20.94 17.62 -10.51
C VAL A 291 20.85 18.99 -9.86
N ARG A 292 20.35 19.96 -10.61
CA ARG A 292 19.92 21.28 -10.13
C ARG A 292 18.40 21.36 -10.26
N LEU A 293 17.76 22.04 -9.33
CA LEU A 293 16.30 22.19 -9.30
C LEU A 293 15.92 23.59 -9.79
N GLY A 294 14.95 23.65 -10.70
CA GLY A 294 14.18 24.86 -11.01
C GLY A 294 12.95 24.95 -10.12
N TYR A 295 12.53 26.18 -9.80
CA TYR A 295 11.43 26.44 -8.88
C TYR A 295 10.40 27.37 -9.53
N ASN A 296 9.14 26.94 -9.55
CA ASN A 296 8.00 27.79 -9.87
C ASN A 296 7.43 28.35 -8.57
N TRP A 297 7.92 29.53 -8.17
CA TRP A 297 7.57 30.21 -6.92
C TRP A 297 6.08 30.54 -6.80
N THR A 298 5.41 30.81 -7.93
CA THR A 298 3.97 31.05 -7.97
C THR A 298 3.19 29.80 -7.58
N LEU A 299 3.54 28.63 -8.13
CA LEU A 299 2.89 27.36 -7.76
C LEU A 299 3.24 26.90 -6.35
N LEU A 300 4.46 27.18 -5.90
CA LEU A 300 4.86 26.95 -4.51
C LEU A 300 4.07 27.86 -3.54
N GLY A 301 3.62 29.03 -4.00
CA GLY A 301 3.02 30.05 -3.15
C GLY A 301 4.03 30.60 -2.13
N LEU A 302 5.29 30.72 -2.53
CA LEU A 302 6.42 31.14 -1.68
C LEU A 302 7.22 32.25 -2.37
N GLU A 303 7.85 33.12 -1.58
CA GLU A 303 8.79 34.14 -2.10
C GLU A 303 10.15 33.51 -2.45
N PRO A 304 10.88 33.97 -3.49
CA PRO A 304 12.13 33.33 -3.94
C PRO A 304 13.31 33.36 -2.96
N THR A 305 13.20 34.06 -1.84
CA THR A 305 14.32 34.33 -0.93
C THR A 305 14.08 33.75 0.47
N GLY A 306 15.17 33.38 1.14
CA GLY A 306 15.14 32.89 2.53
C GLY A 306 14.83 31.40 2.70
N TRP A 307 14.91 30.61 1.63
CA TRP A 307 14.69 29.17 1.67
C TRP A 307 15.98 28.36 1.51
N HIS A 308 15.92 27.10 1.93
CA HIS A 308 16.92 26.07 1.69
C HIS A 308 16.24 24.72 1.58
N LEU A 309 16.97 23.73 1.06
CA LEU A 309 16.53 22.35 1.06
C LEU A 309 17.19 21.61 2.21
N ARG A 310 16.41 20.84 2.97
CA ARG A 310 16.90 19.96 4.03
C ARG A 310 16.42 18.54 3.81
N ALA A 311 17.34 17.60 3.69
CA ALA A 311 17.10 16.18 3.88
C ALA A 311 17.07 15.89 5.40
N PRO A 312 15.93 15.51 6.01
CA PRO A 312 15.91 15.05 7.39
C PRO A 312 16.54 13.66 7.53
N VAL A 313 16.92 13.28 8.75
CA VAL A 313 17.31 11.89 9.05
C VAL A 313 16.06 11.02 9.10
N LEU A 314 15.92 10.07 8.18
CA LEU A 314 14.83 9.11 8.09
C LEU A 314 15.42 7.69 8.02
N ARG A 315 15.66 7.06 9.16
CA ARG A 315 16.27 5.72 9.16
C ARG A 315 15.21 4.66 8.81
N PRO A 316 15.54 3.69 7.94
CA PRO A 316 16.87 3.43 7.37
C PRO A 316 17.16 4.11 6.02
N MET A 317 16.13 4.61 5.32
CA MET A 317 16.20 5.07 3.92
C MET A 317 17.16 6.25 3.65
N GLN A 318 17.22 7.20 4.58
CA GLN A 318 17.96 8.46 4.50
C GLN A 318 18.63 8.69 5.86
N PRO A 319 19.68 7.90 6.20
CA PRO A 319 20.19 7.84 7.57
C PRO A 319 21.01 9.05 8.00
N GLU A 320 21.39 9.89 7.04
CA GLU A 320 22.13 11.12 7.26
C GLU A 320 21.31 12.29 6.74
N GLY A 321 21.30 13.37 7.52
CA GLY A 321 20.67 14.61 7.12
C GLY A 321 21.66 15.49 6.37
N GLN A 322 21.15 16.29 5.46
CA GLN A 322 21.96 17.20 4.65
C GLN A 322 21.16 18.45 4.29
N THR A 323 21.87 19.56 4.09
CA THR A 323 21.28 20.84 3.72
C THR A 323 21.96 21.38 2.46
N TRP A 324 21.16 21.95 1.56
CA TRP A 324 21.62 22.61 0.34
C TRP A 324 21.06 24.02 0.24
N THR A 325 21.86 24.93 -0.33
CA THR A 325 21.32 26.15 -0.92
C THR A 325 20.54 25.79 -2.19
N LEU A 326 19.60 26.65 -2.60
CA LEU A 326 18.69 26.36 -3.72
C LEU A 326 19.45 26.15 -5.05
N ASP A 327 20.59 26.79 -5.21
CA ASP A 327 21.45 26.71 -6.40
C ASP A 327 22.55 25.65 -6.26
N ALA A 328 22.61 24.87 -5.18
CA ALA A 328 23.62 23.82 -5.07
C ALA A 328 23.22 22.60 -5.92
N PRO A 329 24.15 21.95 -6.62
CA PRO A 329 23.89 20.66 -7.22
C PRO A 329 23.67 19.60 -6.12
N ILE A 330 22.68 18.72 -6.35
CA ILE A 330 22.32 17.62 -5.44
C ILE A 330 22.75 16.31 -6.10
N ALA A 331 23.65 15.57 -5.44
CA ALA A 331 24.03 14.23 -5.88
C ALA A 331 22.88 13.26 -5.63
N VAL A 332 22.37 12.62 -6.68
CA VAL A 332 21.31 11.62 -6.62
C VAL A 332 21.90 10.26 -7.03
N PRO A 333 22.06 9.31 -6.10
CA PRO A 333 22.66 8.01 -6.40
C PRO A 333 21.84 7.21 -7.42
N ALA A 334 22.49 6.27 -8.11
CA ALA A 334 21.80 5.26 -8.89
C ALA A 334 21.10 4.24 -7.97
N PRO A 335 20.01 3.60 -8.43
CA PRO A 335 19.47 2.43 -7.76
C PRO A 335 20.51 1.31 -7.74
N VAL A 336 20.68 0.66 -6.59
CA VAL A 336 21.47 -0.57 -6.48
C VAL A 336 20.49 -1.73 -6.41
N LYS A 337 20.21 -2.32 -7.58
CA LYS A 337 19.20 -3.38 -7.72
C LYS A 337 19.50 -4.59 -6.84
N GLY A 338 18.48 -5.13 -6.19
CA GLY A 338 18.58 -6.22 -5.22
C GLY A 338 19.25 -5.85 -3.89
N SER A 339 19.49 -4.57 -3.61
CA SER A 339 20.19 -4.13 -2.40
C SER A 339 19.28 -3.39 -1.43
N THR A 340 19.26 -3.86 -0.19
CA THR A 340 18.60 -3.20 0.95
C THR A 340 19.24 -1.88 1.36
N ALA A 341 20.43 -1.57 0.82
CA ALA A 341 21.14 -0.32 1.05
C ALA A 341 20.97 0.71 -0.08
N SER A 342 20.17 0.42 -1.11
CA SER A 342 19.89 1.38 -2.20
C SER A 342 19.30 2.69 -1.67
N ARG A 343 19.78 3.81 -2.22
CA ARG A 343 19.30 5.17 -1.91
C ARG A 343 19.21 5.99 -3.18
N GLU A 344 18.27 5.62 -4.03
CA GLU A 344 18.09 6.17 -5.37
C GLU A 344 17.48 7.59 -5.37
N GLY A 345 17.51 8.33 -4.27
CA GLY A 345 16.73 9.56 -4.16
C GLY A 345 16.90 10.32 -2.86
N TRP A 346 16.04 11.33 -2.70
CA TRP A 346 15.97 12.18 -1.51
C TRP A 346 14.52 12.57 -1.20
N LEU A 347 14.21 12.67 0.09
CA LEU A 347 13.07 13.42 0.60
C LEU A 347 13.61 14.74 1.17
N LEU A 348 13.25 15.85 0.56
CA LEU A 348 13.78 17.17 0.86
C LEU A 348 12.65 18.10 1.34
N LEU A 349 12.87 18.79 2.45
CA LEU A 349 12.00 19.86 2.92
C LEU A 349 12.52 21.19 2.38
N LEU A 350 11.70 21.89 1.61
CA LEU A 350 11.89 23.29 1.25
C LEU A 350 11.35 24.14 2.40
N GLU A 351 12.24 24.67 3.23
CA GLU A 351 11.90 25.39 4.47
C GLU A 351 12.72 26.67 4.67
N ARG A 352 12.20 27.59 5.51
CA ARG A 352 12.85 28.86 5.81
C ARG A 352 14.18 28.65 6.54
N ARG A 353 15.22 29.42 6.17
CA ARG A 353 16.57 29.34 6.75
C ARG A 353 16.63 29.62 8.26
N ASN A 354 15.70 30.41 8.79
CA ASN A 354 15.64 30.75 10.22
C ASN A 354 14.70 29.86 11.04
N GLY A 355 14.36 28.68 10.53
CA GLY A 355 13.77 27.61 11.31
C GLY A 355 12.26 27.65 11.44
N TYR A 356 11.70 26.45 11.42
CA TYR A 356 10.31 26.05 11.68
C TYR A 356 9.78 26.42 13.09
N ALA A 357 10.52 27.22 13.87
CA ALA A 357 10.29 27.41 15.30
C ALA A 357 9.11 28.34 15.63
N GLU A 358 8.73 29.26 14.73
CA GLU A 358 7.65 30.23 15.03
C GLU A 358 6.27 29.81 14.51
N VAL A 359 6.16 28.90 13.55
CA VAL A 359 4.85 28.59 12.91
C VAL A 359 4.15 27.36 13.50
N VAL A 360 4.86 26.50 14.25
CA VAL A 360 4.26 25.28 14.85
C VAL A 360 3.87 25.47 16.33
N ALA A 361 4.30 26.56 16.97
CA ALA A 361 3.96 26.85 18.35
C ALA A 361 2.46 27.11 18.58
N GLU A 362 1.71 27.52 17.54
CA GLU A 362 0.26 27.75 17.65
C GLU A 362 -0.60 26.50 17.37
N ALA A 363 -0.01 25.36 16.95
CA ALA A 363 -0.79 24.21 16.46
C ALA A 363 -0.65 22.91 17.28
N ARG A 364 0.05 22.92 18.43
CA ARG A 364 0.28 21.71 19.24
C ARG A 364 -0.07 21.88 20.73
N GLU A 365 -1.36 22.06 21.00
CA GLU A 365 -1.97 21.55 22.24
C GLU A 365 -2.90 20.39 21.88
N GLY A 366 -2.32 19.20 21.80
CA GLY A 366 -3.05 17.94 21.65
C GLY A 366 -2.17 16.80 22.16
N PRO A 367 -2.67 15.90 23.03
CA PRO A 367 -1.82 14.96 23.76
C PRO A 367 -1.19 13.93 22.82
N LEU A 368 0.14 13.89 22.82
CA LEU A 368 0.93 12.76 22.33
C LEU A 368 0.67 11.56 23.25
N LEU A 369 0.00 10.53 22.75
CA LEU A 369 -0.09 9.23 23.42
C LEU A 369 1.20 8.46 23.14
N ALA A 370 1.80 7.97 24.23
CA ALA A 370 3.00 7.14 24.30
C ALA A 370 2.76 5.69 23.91
#